data_AF-A0A8H8U852-F1
#
_entry.id   AF-A0A8H8U852-F1
#
_cell.length_a   1.000
_cell.length_b   1.000
_cell.length_c   1.000
_cell.angle_alpha   90.00
_cell.angle_beta   90.00
_cell.angle_gamma   90.00
#
_symmetry.space_group_name_H-M   'P 1'
#
loop_
_entity.id
_entity.type
_entity.pdbx_description
1 polymer ?
#
loop_
_entity_poly.entity_id
_entity_poly.type
_entity_poly.pdbx_seq_one_letter_code
_entity_poly.pdbx_strand_id
1 'polypeptide(L)'
;QDESPWEYTRKPDVILHTNASQKSPILSYVEFHTATMKADITLCPYGSDSTPPSDSKSNNFAFPSPPPIQSESNGDTPKFKTERLSPMGGIFSPEKYAFCHTLPRSFVRERFEWRYSSGPFIRTQDGNKESGGLKLIRVTTGETVAVYAGLGNVSNEERSVVGMFRFLAGENLVNLGEEFDILAVMSILTVVEKQRRAVVASKAAFGIN
;
A
#
# COMPACT_ATOMS: atom_id res chain seq x y z
N GLN A 1 -15.90 11.40 -39.24
CA GLN A 1 -14.97 12.01 -38.28
C GLN A 1 -15.68 11.93 -36.94
N ASP A 2 -15.41 10.87 -36.19
CA ASP A 2 -15.99 10.64 -34.86
C ASP A 2 -14.97 11.11 -33.82
N GLU A 3 -15.26 12.23 -33.17
CA GLU A 3 -14.53 12.69 -31.99
C GLU A 3 -14.94 11.81 -30.80
N SER A 4 -14.03 10.93 -30.39
CA SER A 4 -14.18 10.15 -29.16
C SER A 4 -13.97 11.05 -27.94
N PRO A 5 -14.90 11.09 -26.97
CA PRO A 5 -14.80 12.00 -25.85
C PRO A 5 -13.86 11.43 -24.78
N TRP A 6 -12.66 12.01 -24.70
CA TRP A 6 -11.77 12.11 -23.52
C TRP A 6 -11.41 10.79 -22.81
N GLU A 7 -10.34 10.15 -23.28
CA GLU A 7 -9.59 9.12 -22.56
C GLU A 7 -8.79 9.74 -21.39
N TYR A 8 -9.16 9.42 -20.14
CA TYR A 8 -8.27 9.59 -18.99
C TYR A 8 -7.40 8.34 -18.84
N THR A 9 -6.09 8.55 -18.91
CA THR A 9 -5.07 7.64 -19.46
C THR A 9 -4.06 7.15 -18.41
N ARG A 10 -4.49 6.74 -17.22
CA ARG A 10 -3.55 6.12 -16.26
C ARG A 10 -4.04 4.79 -15.72
N LYS A 11 -3.42 3.73 -16.23
CA LYS A 11 -3.42 2.39 -15.64
C LYS A 11 -2.93 2.49 -14.18
N PRO A 12 -3.61 1.86 -13.20
CA PRO A 12 -3.14 1.82 -11.82
C PRO A 12 -1.73 1.25 -11.71
N ASP A 13 -0.98 1.71 -10.71
CA ASP A 13 0.42 1.31 -10.50
C ASP A 13 0.54 -0.12 -9.98
N VAL A 14 -0.40 -0.54 -9.14
CA VAL A 14 -0.53 -1.89 -8.60
C VAL A 14 -2.02 -2.26 -8.60
N ILE A 15 -2.35 -3.49 -9.00
CA ILE A 15 -3.72 -4.03 -8.97
C ILE A 15 -3.67 -5.39 -8.28
N LEU A 16 -4.56 -5.61 -7.32
CA LEU A 16 -4.78 -6.89 -6.68
C LEU A 16 -6.10 -7.49 -7.17
N HIS A 17 -6.00 -8.70 -7.69
CA HIS A 17 -7.13 -9.50 -8.15
C HIS A 17 -7.49 -10.57 -7.12
N THR A 18 -8.74 -11.04 -7.15
CA THR A 18 -9.22 -12.14 -6.29
C THR A 18 -8.50 -13.47 -6.53
N ASN A 19 -7.96 -13.69 -7.73
CA ASN A 19 -7.15 -14.86 -8.07
C ASN A 19 -6.11 -14.55 -9.15
N ALA A 20 -5.39 -15.57 -9.60
CA ALA A 20 -4.30 -15.44 -10.59
C ALA A 20 -4.76 -14.98 -11.99
N SER A 21 -6.06 -15.04 -12.31
CA SER A 21 -6.59 -14.56 -13.58
C SER A 21 -6.70 -13.04 -13.60
N GLN A 22 -6.12 -12.41 -14.62
CA GLN A 22 -6.25 -10.97 -14.86
C GLN A 22 -7.69 -10.53 -15.19
N LYS A 23 -8.57 -11.48 -15.52
CA LYS A 23 -10.00 -11.22 -15.74
C LYS A 23 -10.84 -11.34 -14.46
N SER A 24 -10.22 -11.76 -13.35
CA SER A 24 -10.95 -11.90 -12.10
C SER A 24 -11.21 -10.54 -11.45
N PRO A 25 -12.25 -10.43 -10.60
CA PRO A 25 -12.60 -9.19 -9.93
C PRO A 25 -11.41 -8.57 -9.20
N ILE A 26 -11.35 -7.23 -9.23
CA ILE A 26 -10.32 -6.44 -8.55
C ILE A 26 -10.72 -6.30 -7.09
N LEU A 27 -9.82 -6.66 -6.18
CA LEU A 27 -9.95 -6.44 -4.74
C LEU A 27 -9.49 -5.04 -4.34
N SER A 28 -8.40 -4.57 -4.94
CA SER A 28 -7.82 -3.26 -4.63
C SER A 28 -6.88 -2.79 -5.73
N TYR A 29 -6.62 -1.49 -5.80
CA TYR A 29 -5.61 -0.91 -6.65
C TYR A 29 -4.88 0.25 -5.96
N VAL A 30 -3.73 0.63 -6.52
CA VAL A 30 -2.88 1.71 -5.99
C VAL A 30 -2.56 2.74 -7.05
N GLU A 31 -2.58 4.01 -6.66
CA GLU A 31 -2.15 5.15 -7.47
C GLU A 31 -1.01 5.90 -6.77
N PHE A 32 0.12 6.09 -7.46
CA PHE A 32 1.30 6.75 -6.92
C PHE A 32 1.28 8.26 -7.20
N HIS A 33 1.59 9.02 -6.15
CA HIS A 33 1.72 10.47 -6.25
C HIS A 33 3.20 10.82 -6.40
N THR A 34 3.69 10.89 -7.64
CA THR A 34 5.10 11.13 -7.98
C THR A 34 5.71 12.35 -7.29
N ALA A 35 4.94 13.43 -7.11
CA ALA A 35 5.43 14.65 -6.45
C ALA A 35 5.59 14.54 -4.92
N THR A 36 4.86 13.62 -4.26
CA THR A 36 4.78 13.60 -2.78
C THR A 36 5.23 12.30 -2.16
N MET A 37 5.67 11.33 -2.97
CA MET A 37 5.99 9.96 -2.54
C MET A 37 4.85 9.26 -1.78
N LYS A 38 3.62 9.79 -1.83
CA LYS A 38 2.41 9.19 -1.28
C LYS A 38 1.82 8.19 -2.26
N ALA A 39 0.93 7.34 -1.78
CA ALA A 39 0.15 6.45 -2.62
C ALA A 39 -1.25 6.29 -2.04
N ASP A 40 -2.23 6.24 -2.92
CA ASP A 40 -3.63 6.00 -2.59
C ASP A 40 -3.94 4.53 -2.84
N ILE A 41 -4.40 3.84 -1.80
CA ILE A 41 -4.80 2.44 -1.84
C ILE A 41 -6.33 2.45 -1.77
N THR A 42 -6.98 2.02 -2.84
CA THR A 42 -8.45 1.93 -2.90
C THR A 42 -8.87 0.47 -2.82
N LEU A 43 -9.72 0.16 -1.85
CA LEU A 43 -10.40 -1.13 -1.70
C LEU A 43 -11.69 -1.10 -2.51
N CYS A 44 -11.88 -2.15 -3.31
CA CYS A 44 -13.10 -2.33 -4.09
C CYS A 44 -14.16 -3.06 -3.27
N PRO A 45 -15.44 -2.76 -3.47
CA PRO A 45 -16.52 -3.51 -2.86
C PRO A 45 -16.53 -4.99 -3.32
N TYR A 46 -16.77 -5.93 -2.39
CA TYR A 46 -16.88 -7.35 -2.73
C TYR A 46 -18.02 -7.58 -3.75
N GLY A 47 -17.69 -8.21 -4.87
CA GLY A 47 -18.67 -8.58 -5.90
C GLY A 47 -18.91 -7.56 -7.01
N SER A 48 -18.14 -6.47 -7.08
CA SER A 48 -18.17 -5.61 -8.27
C SER A 48 -17.20 -6.12 -9.34
N ASP A 49 -17.70 -6.35 -10.56
CA ASP A 49 -16.91 -6.44 -11.80
C ASP A 49 -16.25 -5.07 -12.16
N SER A 50 -15.93 -4.26 -11.14
CA SER A 50 -15.59 -2.85 -11.30
C SER A 50 -14.21 -2.69 -11.88
N THR A 51 -14.18 -2.24 -13.13
CA THR A 51 -13.12 -1.42 -13.72
C THR A 51 -12.76 -0.29 -12.74
N PRO A 52 -11.46 0.03 -12.54
CA PRO A 52 -11.06 1.19 -11.73
C PRO A 52 -11.83 2.44 -12.19
N PRO A 53 -12.37 3.26 -11.28
CA PRO A 53 -13.09 4.46 -11.68
C PRO A 53 -12.15 5.37 -12.47
N SER A 54 -12.59 5.80 -13.65
CA SER A 54 -11.82 6.68 -14.56
C SER A 54 -11.64 8.12 -14.02
N ASP A 55 -12.20 8.45 -12.85
CA ASP A 55 -12.31 9.82 -12.36
C ASP A 55 -11.79 9.98 -10.92
N SER A 56 -10.47 10.16 -10.77
CA SER A 56 -9.85 10.71 -9.56
C SER A 56 -9.16 12.05 -9.85
N LYS A 57 -9.94 13.01 -10.36
CA LYS A 57 -9.68 14.45 -10.15
C LYS A 57 -10.52 14.92 -8.95
N SER A 58 -9.96 14.88 -7.75
CA SER A 58 -10.43 15.71 -6.65
C SER A 58 -9.26 16.45 -6.00
N ASN A 59 -8.78 17.46 -6.72
CA ASN A 59 -8.37 18.69 -6.04
C ASN A 59 -9.62 19.25 -5.36
N ASN A 60 -9.62 19.38 -4.03
CA ASN A 60 -10.23 20.51 -3.32
C ASN A 60 -9.87 20.44 -1.82
N PHE A 61 -8.93 21.29 -1.43
CA PHE A 61 -8.84 21.80 -0.06
C PHE A 61 -10.09 22.64 0.23
N ALA A 62 -10.89 22.27 1.22
CA ALA A 62 -11.82 23.19 1.89
C ALA A 62 -12.14 22.69 3.31
N PHE A 63 -12.05 23.60 4.28
CA PHE A 63 -12.42 23.42 5.69
C PHE A 63 -13.94 23.16 5.85
N PRO A 64 -14.41 22.55 6.96
CA PRO A 64 -15.74 21.97 7.05
C PRO A 64 -16.83 23.03 7.32
N SER A 65 -17.90 22.99 6.52
CA SER A 65 -19.21 23.57 6.86
C SER A 65 -20.07 22.48 7.52
N PRO A 66 -20.94 22.77 8.51
CA PRO A 66 -21.66 21.73 9.24
C PRO A 66 -22.71 21.06 8.34
N PRO A 67 -22.96 19.75 8.50
CA PRO A 67 -23.85 19.03 7.59
C PRO A 67 -25.31 19.40 7.88
N PRO A 68 -26.17 19.51 6.84
CA PRO A 68 -27.60 19.46 7.03
C PRO A 68 -28.01 18.03 7.38
N ILE A 69 -28.83 17.90 8.41
CA ILE A 69 -29.42 16.64 8.88
C ILE A 69 -30.18 16.00 7.71
N GLN A 70 -29.69 14.85 7.23
CA GLN A 70 -30.44 13.95 6.36
C GLN A 70 -30.54 12.59 7.03
N SER A 71 -31.79 12.17 7.22
CA SER A 71 -32.26 10.94 7.82
C SER A 71 -31.58 9.69 7.22
N GLU A 72 -31.06 8.86 8.11
CA GLU A 72 -30.50 7.54 7.83
C GLU A 72 -31.53 6.62 7.16
N SER A 73 -31.31 6.30 5.89
CA SER A 73 -31.83 5.08 5.29
C SER A 73 -30.71 4.04 5.28
N ASN A 74 -30.89 3.00 6.09
CA ASN A 74 -30.10 1.77 6.07
C ASN A 74 -30.10 1.19 4.66
N GLY A 75 -28.96 1.29 3.97
CA GLY A 75 -28.71 0.70 2.66
C GLY A 75 -27.25 0.29 2.59
N ASP A 76 -27.00 -0.98 2.84
CA ASP A 76 -25.71 -1.69 2.85
C ASP A 76 -25.14 -1.79 1.42
N THR A 77 -24.92 -0.63 0.80
CA THR A 77 -24.31 -0.53 -0.53
C THR A 77 -22.80 -0.60 -0.33
N PRO A 78 -22.10 -1.53 -1.00
CA PRO A 78 -20.69 -1.72 -0.76
C PRO A 78 -19.95 -0.55 -1.42
N LYS A 79 -19.22 0.24 -0.61
CA LYS A 79 -18.57 1.49 -1.03
C LYS A 79 -17.07 1.28 -1.23
N PHE A 80 -16.52 1.99 -2.22
CA PHE A 80 -15.08 2.13 -2.35
C PHE A 80 -14.51 2.84 -1.12
N LYS A 81 -13.39 2.31 -0.60
CA LYS A 81 -12.69 2.90 0.53
C LYS A 81 -11.25 3.19 0.14
N THR A 82 -10.84 4.45 0.24
CA THR A 82 -9.47 4.87 -0.08
C THR A 82 -8.73 5.25 1.19
N GLU A 83 -7.59 4.59 1.41
CA GLU A 83 -6.63 4.95 2.46
C GLU A 83 -5.30 5.36 1.84
N ARG A 84 -4.58 6.24 2.53
CA ARG A 84 -3.35 6.84 2.01
C ARG A 84 -2.12 6.29 2.71
N LEU A 85 -1.21 5.72 1.94
CA LEU A 85 0.14 5.37 2.39
C LEU A 85 1.05 6.58 2.24
N SER A 86 1.57 7.08 3.36
CA SER A 86 2.43 8.26 3.40
C SER A 86 3.83 7.90 3.91
N PRO A 87 4.90 8.48 3.32
CA PRO A 87 6.22 8.44 3.94
C PRO A 87 6.21 9.32 5.19
N MET A 88 6.80 8.81 6.27
CA MET A 88 6.87 9.44 7.60
C MET A 88 8.32 9.77 8.00
N GLY A 89 9.28 9.59 7.10
CA GLY A 89 10.69 9.89 7.33
C GLY A 89 11.04 11.35 7.03
N GLY A 90 11.92 11.91 7.86
CA GLY A 90 12.67 13.13 7.51
C GLY A 90 14.00 12.79 6.85
N ILE A 91 14.78 13.82 6.50
CA ILE A 91 16.09 13.76 5.81
C ILE A 91 17.11 12.78 6.46
N PHE A 92 16.93 12.44 7.73
CA PHE A 92 17.84 11.60 8.52
C PHE A 92 17.20 10.34 9.14
N SER A 93 15.91 10.09 8.90
CA SER A 93 15.24 8.88 9.41
C SER A 93 15.23 7.80 8.33
N PRO A 94 15.42 6.51 8.69
CA PRO A 94 15.07 5.43 7.77
C PRO A 94 13.63 5.63 7.30
N GLU A 95 13.40 5.37 6.01
CA GLU A 95 12.13 5.65 5.36
C GLU A 95 11.01 4.83 6.03
N LYS A 96 10.10 5.52 6.70
CA LYS A 96 8.94 4.91 7.35
C LYS A 96 7.74 5.13 6.46
N TYR A 97 6.88 4.13 6.34
CA TYR A 97 5.62 4.27 5.63
C TYR A 97 4.46 4.01 6.58
N ALA A 98 3.43 4.84 6.55
CA ALA A 98 2.27 4.66 7.42
C ALA A 98 0.96 4.82 6.67
N PHE A 99 -0.03 4.05 7.11
CA PHE A 99 -1.42 4.18 6.72
C PHE A 99 -2.30 4.16 7.97
N CYS A 100 -3.56 4.57 7.82
CA CYS A 100 -4.56 4.46 8.87
C CYS A 100 -5.60 3.41 8.50
N HIS A 101 -6.16 2.75 9.50
CA HIS A 101 -7.29 1.83 9.34
C HIS A 101 -8.27 2.01 10.49
N THR A 102 -9.56 1.97 10.16
CA THR A 102 -10.63 2.00 11.15
C THR A 102 -10.92 0.58 11.61
N LEU A 103 -10.67 0.29 12.88
CA LEU A 103 -10.82 -1.04 13.43
C LEU A 103 -12.27 -1.55 13.35
N PRO A 104 -12.46 -2.86 13.06
CA PRO A 104 -13.77 -3.47 13.17
C PRO A 104 -14.30 -3.33 14.60
N ARG A 105 -15.61 -3.10 14.73
CA ARG A 105 -16.37 -3.02 16.00
C ARG A 105 -16.10 -1.79 16.88
N SER A 106 -14.86 -1.35 17.04
CA SER A 106 -14.56 -0.17 17.88
C SER A 106 -14.69 1.15 17.13
N PHE A 107 -14.64 1.12 15.79
CA PHE A 107 -14.62 2.31 14.92
C PHE A 107 -13.49 3.30 15.24
N VAL A 108 -12.49 2.86 15.99
CA VAL A 108 -11.29 3.65 16.30
C VAL A 108 -10.40 3.64 15.07
N ARG A 109 -10.02 4.83 14.61
CA ARG A 109 -9.05 4.98 13.53
C ARG A 109 -7.63 4.90 14.09
N GLU A 110 -6.93 3.82 13.77
CA GLU A 110 -5.56 3.58 14.21
C GLU A 110 -4.55 3.76 13.10
N ARG A 111 -3.28 3.98 13.48
CA ARG A 111 -2.16 4.08 12.56
C ARG A 111 -1.31 2.82 12.60
N PHE A 112 -0.88 2.39 11.41
CA PHE A 112 0.06 1.30 11.22
C PHE A 112 1.29 1.80 10.48
N GLU A 113 2.48 1.38 10.91
CA GLU A 113 3.75 1.89 10.41
C GLU A 113 4.69 0.75 10.00
N TRP A 114 5.07 0.74 8.72
CA TRP A 114 6.19 -0.04 8.23
C TRP A 114 7.50 0.59 8.72
N ARG A 115 8.26 -0.17 9.51
CA ARG A 115 9.58 0.17 10.02
C ARG A 115 10.61 -0.83 9.54
N TYR A 116 11.78 -0.36 9.15
CA TYR A 116 12.92 -1.22 8.93
C TYR A 116 13.27 -1.98 10.21
N SER A 117 13.48 -3.28 10.11
CA SER A 117 14.05 -4.07 11.20
C SER A 117 15.54 -3.71 11.31
N SER A 118 15.93 -2.93 12.32
CA SER A 118 17.33 -2.70 12.62
C SER A 118 17.93 -3.93 13.32
N GLY A 119 18.92 -4.55 12.69
CA GLY A 119 19.95 -5.37 13.32
C GLY A 119 21.31 -4.68 13.16
N PRO A 120 22.37 -5.07 13.90
CA PRO A 120 23.71 -4.58 13.60
C PRO A 120 23.98 -4.85 12.13
N PHE A 121 24.30 -3.82 11.35
CA PHE A 121 24.77 -3.95 9.99
C PHE A 121 26.06 -4.79 10.03
N ILE A 122 25.94 -6.11 9.92
CA ILE A 122 27.10 -6.95 9.71
C ILE A 122 27.35 -6.83 8.20
N ARG A 123 28.29 -5.94 7.85
CA ARG A 123 29.01 -6.06 6.58
C ARG A 123 29.70 -7.42 6.64
N THR A 124 29.06 -8.45 6.10
CA THR A 124 29.75 -9.70 5.85
C THR A 124 30.93 -9.36 4.93
N GLN A 125 32.08 -9.98 5.22
CA GLN A 125 33.36 -9.72 4.56
C GLN A 125 33.30 -9.88 3.02
N ASP A 126 32.24 -10.52 2.51
CA ASP A 126 31.93 -10.74 1.10
C ASP A 126 30.99 -9.69 0.47
N GLY A 127 30.70 -8.57 1.15
CA GLY A 127 29.91 -7.47 0.58
C GLY A 127 28.43 -7.78 0.34
N ASN A 128 27.93 -8.93 0.82
CA ASN A 128 26.54 -9.30 0.67
C ASN A 128 25.69 -8.57 1.71
N LYS A 129 24.83 -7.67 1.24
CA LYS A 129 23.96 -6.82 2.05
C LYS A 129 23.00 -7.71 2.84
N GLU A 130 23.02 -7.64 4.17
CA GLU A 130 21.97 -8.23 5.00
C GLU A 130 20.61 -7.71 4.50
N SER A 131 19.73 -8.65 4.15
CA SER A 131 18.39 -8.38 3.64
C SER A 131 17.58 -7.63 4.69
N GLY A 132 17.57 -6.30 4.61
CA GLY A 132 16.74 -5.45 5.48
C GLY A 132 15.28 -5.87 5.36
N GLY A 133 14.69 -6.29 6.48
CA GLY A 133 13.25 -6.58 6.56
C GLY A 133 12.47 -5.33 6.94
N LEU A 134 11.15 -5.39 6.71
CA LEU A 134 10.19 -4.42 7.23
C LEU A 134 9.26 -5.12 8.23
N LYS A 135 8.89 -4.39 9.27
CA LYS A 135 7.90 -4.79 10.28
C LYS A 135 6.74 -3.81 10.23
N LEU A 136 5.52 -4.31 10.15
CA LEU A 136 4.32 -3.49 10.27
C LEU A 136 3.96 -3.41 11.75
N ILE A 137 4.01 -2.20 12.30
CA ILE A 137 3.77 -1.92 13.71
C ILE A 137 2.40 -1.27 13.86
N ARG A 138 1.57 -1.81 14.75
CA ARG A 138 0.36 -1.14 15.25
C ARG A 138 0.80 -0.06 16.24
N VAL A 139 0.66 1.20 15.87
CA VAL A 139 1.30 2.31 16.61
C VAL A 139 0.75 2.46 18.03
N THR A 140 -0.54 2.16 18.23
CA THR A 140 -1.22 2.28 19.53
C THR A 140 -0.72 1.26 20.55
N THR A 141 -0.43 0.02 20.13
CA THR A 141 -0.01 -1.07 21.03
C THR A 141 1.50 -1.32 20.99
N GLY A 142 2.20 -0.85 19.95
CA GLY A 142 3.60 -1.16 19.70
C GLY A 142 3.83 -2.58 19.14
N GLU A 143 2.77 -3.34 18.89
CA GLU A 143 2.86 -4.73 18.43
C GLU A 143 3.24 -4.81 16.94
N THR A 144 4.05 -5.82 16.61
CA THR A 144 4.31 -6.15 15.20
C THR A 144 3.21 -7.07 14.69
N VAL A 145 2.48 -6.63 13.68
CA VAL A 145 1.32 -7.34 13.13
C VAL A 145 1.63 -8.08 11.84
N ALA A 146 2.67 -7.64 11.11
CA ALA A 146 3.17 -8.33 9.93
C ALA A 146 4.66 -8.07 9.73
N VAL A 147 5.30 -8.93 8.96
CA VAL A 147 6.69 -8.80 8.56
C VAL A 147 6.83 -9.01 7.05
N TYR A 148 7.83 -8.36 6.48
CA TYR A 148 8.28 -8.56 5.11
C TYR A 148 9.80 -8.71 5.09
N ALA A 149 10.29 -9.76 4.44
CA ALA A 149 11.72 -9.95 4.16
C ALA A 149 11.89 -10.09 2.65
N GLY A 150 12.89 -9.43 2.05
CA GLY A 150 13.08 -9.48 0.59
C GLY A 150 13.61 -8.21 -0.07
N LEU A 151 13.94 -7.15 0.68
CA LEU A 151 14.48 -5.91 0.10
C LEU A 151 15.94 -6.04 -0.42
N GLY A 152 16.45 -7.26 -0.59
CA GLY A 152 17.80 -7.55 -1.07
C GLY A 152 17.92 -7.53 -2.59
N ASN A 153 19.15 -7.70 -3.10
CA ASN A 153 19.37 -7.82 -4.55
C ASN A 153 18.64 -9.07 -5.07
N VAL A 154 17.63 -8.86 -5.91
CA VAL A 154 16.95 -9.93 -6.64
C VAL A 154 17.99 -10.56 -7.57
N SER A 155 18.30 -11.85 -7.37
CA SER A 155 19.10 -12.63 -8.31
C SER A 155 18.40 -12.62 -9.67
N ASN A 156 19.17 -12.52 -10.76
CA ASN A 156 18.68 -12.41 -12.14
C ASN A 156 17.95 -13.68 -12.67
N GLU A 157 17.53 -14.56 -11.77
CA GLU A 157 16.76 -15.75 -12.08
C GLU A 157 15.28 -15.39 -12.19
N GLU A 158 14.71 -15.57 -13.39
CA GLU A 158 13.37 -15.18 -13.82
C GLU A 158 12.20 -15.75 -12.99
N ARG A 159 12.46 -16.59 -11.97
CA ARG A 159 11.46 -17.25 -11.11
C ARG A 159 11.80 -17.27 -9.62
N SER A 160 12.72 -16.43 -9.16
CA SER A 160 13.09 -16.42 -7.74
C SER A 160 12.03 -15.70 -6.88
N VAL A 161 11.79 -16.21 -5.66
CA VAL A 161 10.92 -15.56 -4.67
C VAL A 161 11.59 -14.26 -4.23
N VAL A 162 11.02 -13.11 -4.66
CA VAL A 162 11.57 -11.76 -4.42
C VAL A 162 11.37 -11.27 -2.98
N GLY A 163 10.55 -11.96 -2.21
CA GLY A 163 10.32 -11.66 -0.80
C GLY A 163 9.23 -12.51 -0.19
N MET A 164 9.15 -12.50 1.14
CA MET A 164 8.18 -13.20 1.93
C MET A 164 7.47 -12.21 2.86
N PHE A 165 6.15 -12.14 2.72
CA PHE A 165 5.25 -11.42 3.62
C PHE A 165 4.55 -12.41 4.54
N ARG A 166 4.40 -12.06 5.82
CA ARG A 166 3.70 -12.89 6.80
C ARG A 166 2.98 -12.03 7.83
N PHE A 167 1.69 -12.27 8.03
CA PHE A 167 0.97 -11.81 9.21
C PHE A 167 1.44 -12.58 10.44
N LEU A 168 1.66 -11.85 11.53
CA LEU A 168 1.98 -12.46 12.82
C LEU A 168 0.68 -12.72 13.59
N ALA A 169 0.63 -13.87 14.26
CA ALA A 169 -0.45 -14.20 15.19
C ALA A 169 0.01 -13.88 16.61
N GLY A 170 -0.87 -13.28 17.40
CA GLY A 170 -0.65 -12.91 18.80
C GLY A 170 -1.99 -12.72 19.49
N GLU A 171 -2.00 -12.82 20.82
CA GLU A 171 -3.24 -12.77 21.63
C GLU A 171 -4.05 -11.48 21.40
N ASN A 172 -3.38 -10.36 21.09
CA ASN A 172 -4.02 -9.06 20.78
C ASN A 172 -4.14 -8.75 19.28
N LEU A 173 -3.70 -9.65 18.40
CA LEU A 173 -3.71 -9.49 16.94
C LEU A 173 -4.95 -10.10 16.28
N VAL A 174 -5.85 -10.65 17.08
CA VAL A 174 -7.04 -11.34 16.58
C VAL A 174 -8.04 -10.33 16.03
N ASN A 175 -8.14 -10.32 14.68
CA ASN A 175 -9.25 -9.79 13.90
C ASN A 175 -9.26 -8.25 13.65
N LEU A 176 -8.23 -7.78 12.92
CA LEU A 176 -8.19 -6.42 12.33
C LEU A 176 -9.11 -6.27 11.09
N GLY A 177 -9.70 -7.38 10.64
CA GLY A 177 -10.68 -7.45 9.55
C GLY A 177 -10.05 -7.62 8.17
N GLU A 178 -10.84 -8.12 7.22
CA GLU A 178 -10.38 -8.41 5.86
C GLU A 178 -9.90 -7.15 5.12
N GLU A 179 -10.55 -6.00 5.35
CA GLU A 179 -10.09 -4.71 4.83
C GLU A 179 -8.67 -4.38 5.28
N PHE A 180 -8.33 -4.70 6.54
CA PHE A 180 -6.97 -4.51 7.03
C PHE A 180 -6.00 -5.43 6.32
N ASP A 181 -6.38 -6.69 6.10
CA ASP A 181 -5.51 -7.66 5.44
C ASP A 181 -5.15 -7.19 4.03
N ILE A 182 -6.13 -6.70 3.28
CA ILE A 182 -5.90 -6.12 1.95
C ILE A 182 -5.02 -4.87 2.04
N LEU A 183 -5.30 -3.94 2.98
CA LEU A 183 -4.48 -2.74 3.17
C LEU A 183 -3.03 -3.08 3.53
N ALA A 184 -2.81 -4.07 4.39
CA ALA A 184 -1.48 -4.51 4.78
C ALA A 184 -0.70 -5.09 3.60
N VAL A 185 -1.33 -5.95 2.79
CA VAL A 185 -0.73 -6.50 1.57
C VAL A 185 -0.46 -5.40 0.54
N MET A 186 -1.43 -4.54 0.27
CA MET A 186 -1.30 -3.49 -0.73
C MET A 186 -0.27 -2.43 -0.33
N SER A 187 -0.17 -2.12 0.96
CA SER A 187 0.84 -1.19 1.47
C SER A 187 2.26 -1.73 1.29
N ILE A 188 2.53 -3.01 1.55
CA ILE A 188 3.87 -3.56 1.31
C ILE A 188 4.21 -3.66 -0.18
N LEU A 189 3.26 -4.09 -1.02
CA LEU A 189 3.44 -4.11 -2.48
C LEU A 189 3.78 -2.70 -3.01
N THR A 190 3.11 -1.68 -2.47
CA THR A 190 3.39 -0.28 -2.79
C THR A 190 4.81 0.12 -2.42
N VAL A 191 5.28 -0.22 -1.21
CA VAL A 191 6.64 0.11 -0.76
C VAL A 191 7.68 -0.58 -1.65
N VAL A 192 7.51 -1.88 -1.90
CA VAL A 192 8.41 -2.68 -2.74
C VAL A 192 8.47 -2.14 -4.17
N GLU A 193 7.31 -1.84 -4.77
CA GLU A 193 7.24 -1.32 -6.13
C GLU A 193 7.87 0.08 -6.25
N LYS A 194 7.67 0.96 -5.25
CA LYS A 194 8.34 2.26 -5.19
C LYS A 194 9.86 2.12 -5.13
N GLN A 195 10.36 1.24 -4.26
CA GLN A 195 11.79 0.99 -4.16
C GLN A 195 12.36 0.41 -5.46
N ARG A 196 11.66 -0.53 -6.10
CA ARG A 196 12.04 -1.08 -7.41
C ARG A 196 12.17 0.03 -8.46
N ARG A 197 11.18 0.93 -8.55
CA ARG A 197 11.21 2.08 -9.48
C ARG A 197 12.34 3.05 -9.17
N ALA A 198 12.60 3.33 -7.88
CA ALA A 198 13.71 4.17 -7.47
C ALA A 198 15.08 3.58 -7.86
N VAL A 199 15.26 2.25 -7.70
CA VAL A 199 16.46 1.55 -8.15
C VAL A 199 16.61 1.64 -9.67
N VAL A 200 15.55 1.38 -10.44
CA VAL A 200 15.57 1.49 -11.91
C VAL A 200 15.92 2.92 -12.35
N ALA A 201 15.29 3.92 -11.74
CA ALA A 201 15.57 5.33 -12.04
C ALA A 201 17.02 5.71 -11.70
N SER A 202 17.55 5.23 -10.56
CA SER A 202 18.94 5.49 -10.18
C SER A 202 19.92 4.84 -11.17
N LYS A 203 19.70 3.58 -11.55
CA LYS A 203 20.49 2.88 -12.57
C LYS A 203 20.51 3.64 -13.90
N ALA A 204 19.33 4.07 -14.38
CA ALA A 204 19.21 4.87 -15.60
C ALA A 204 19.95 6.21 -15.50
N ALA A 205 19.84 6.91 -14.37
CA ALA A 205 20.54 8.18 -14.13
C ALA A 205 22.08 8.03 -14.11
N PHE A 206 22.58 6.87 -13.68
CA PHE A 206 24.02 6.57 -13.66
C PHE A 206 24.51 5.81 -14.91
N GLY A 207 23.65 5.59 -15.92
CA GLY A 207 24.03 4.90 -17.16
C GLY A 207 24.39 3.42 -16.99
N ILE A 208 23.92 2.80 -15.91
CA ILE A 208 24.16 1.38 -15.61
C ILE A 208 22.95 0.58 -16.12
N ASN A 209 23.11 -0.14 -17.22
CA ASN A 209 22.10 -1.09 -17.73
C ASN A 209 22.18 -2.43 -17.00
#